data_AF-A0A942RS23-F1
#
_entry.id   AF-A0A942RS23-F1
#
_cell.length_a   1.000
_cell.length_b   1.000
_cell.length_c   1.000
_cell.angle_alpha   90.00
_cell.angle_beta   90.00
_cell.angle_gamma   90.00
#
_symmetry.space_group_name_H-M   'P 1'
#
loop_
_entity.id
_entity.type
_entity.pdbx_description
1 polymer ?
#
loop_
_entity_poly.entity_id
_entity_poly.type
_entity_poly.pdbx_seq_one_letter_code
_entity_poly.pdbx_strand_id
1 'polypeptide(L)'
;MNITLYKKLNNLFQEFSVLSQKSKGSLTANKAIQNFDLSKYLQVFCAIDTYFYLVTEVSSFKVIEVGGAVEQMVGYQREELLYKSYALFLKFHTVRDILKSLKGGTKYYKYLYQQPKKNRPFIKVNRTMNIICKNGQTKHALFQGIPILFDDEMKPIYILTIITDISSLQLIPTYTHYIIDASNEKQIKKIPIHEEELQKDRSKIISKSERRVLELMIQGCTSKQIAERLFLSEHTIKNHRKSMLQKTNCKNSTELVKLALTNHWI
;
A
#
# COMPACT_ATOMS: atom_id res chain seq x y z
N MET A 1 -2.05 3.94 35.04
CA MET A 1 -2.03 2.56 34.53
C MET A 1 -1.96 1.63 35.74
N ASN A 2 -2.93 0.72 35.90
CA ASN A 2 -3.13 -0.05 37.15
C ASN A 2 -2.06 -1.14 37.32
N ILE A 3 -1.29 -1.08 38.41
CA ILE A 3 -0.21 -2.03 38.75
C ILE A 3 -0.67 -3.50 38.74
N THR A 4 -1.95 -3.74 39.01
CA THR A 4 -2.56 -5.07 39.01
C THR A 4 -2.74 -5.64 37.59
N LEU A 5 -2.95 -4.77 36.59
CA LEU A 5 -3.07 -5.17 35.18
C LEU A 5 -1.71 -5.50 34.57
N TYR A 6 -0.66 -4.77 34.95
CA TYR A 6 0.73 -5.07 34.57
C TYR A 6 1.20 -6.41 35.14
N LYS A 7 0.91 -6.70 36.41
CA LYS A 7 1.26 -7.99 37.05
C LYS A 7 0.54 -9.18 36.40
N LYS A 8 -0.71 -9.00 35.92
CA LYS A 8 -1.45 -10.05 35.19
C LYS A 8 -0.90 -10.31 33.79
N LEU A 9 -0.55 -9.27 33.04
CA LEU A 9 0.07 -9.39 31.71
C LEU A 9 1.47 -10.02 31.79
N ASN A 10 2.22 -9.70 32.86
CA ASN A 10 3.54 -10.28 33.09
C ASN A 10 3.48 -11.78 33.40
N ASN A 11 2.50 -12.25 34.20
CA ASN A 11 2.33 -13.67 34.49
C ASN A 11 1.89 -14.49 33.26
N LEU A 12 1.01 -13.94 32.41
CA LEU A 12 0.62 -14.61 31.16
C LEU A 12 1.79 -14.77 30.18
N PHE A 13 2.73 -13.82 30.18
CA PHE A 13 3.95 -13.87 29.37
C PHE A 13 4.94 -14.95 29.88
N GLN A 14 4.98 -15.16 31.20
CA GLN A 14 5.83 -16.15 31.86
C GLN A 14 5.36 -17.60 31.60
N GLU A 15 4.05 -17.86 31.59
CA GLU A 15 3.51 -19.21 31.32
C GLU A 15 3.66 -19.61 29.83
N PHE A 16 3.63 -18.64 28.91
CA PHE A 16 3.66 -18.94 27.48
C PHE A 16 5.08 -19.13 26.91
N SER A 17 6.09 -18.49 27.51
CA SER A 17 7.50 -18.74 27.16
C SER A 17 7.98 -20.13 27.58
N VAL A 18 7.37 -20.74 28.59
CA VAL A 18 7.65 -22.13 29.01
C VAL A 18 7.19 -23.13 27.93
N LEU A 19 6.22 -22.73 27.09
CA LEU A 19 5.58 -23.60 26.11
C LEU A 19 6.18 -23.51 24.70
N SER A 20 6.87 -22.42 24.34
CA SER A 20 7.23 -22.18 22.92
C SER A 20 8.50 -22.86 22.42
N GLN A 21 9.24 -23.64 23.22
CA GLN A 21 10.06 -24.76 22.74
C GLN A 21 10.88 -25.37 23.89
N LYS A 22 10.70 -26.67 24.13
CA LYS A 22 11.71 -27.56 24.74
C LYS A 22 13.02 -27.44 23.94
N SER A 23 13.86 -26.46 24.25
CA SER A 23 15.27 -26.52 23.90
C SER A 23 15.91 -27.53 24.85
N LYS A 24 16.31 -28.68 24.31
CA LYS A 24 17.25 -29.58 24.96
C LYS A 24 18.55 -28.80 25.17
N GLY A 25 18.78 -28.22 26.34
CA GLY A 25 20.04 -27.56 26.65
C GLY A 25 20.02 -26.67 27.88
N SER A 26 20.35 -27.27 29.04
CA SER A 26 21.08 -26.75 30.22
C SER A 26 21.02 -25.27 30.70
N LEU A 27 20.18 -24.38 30.17
CA LEU A 27 20.04 -23.01 30.67
C LEU A 27 18.80 -22.88 31.57
N THR A 28 19.03 -22.62 32.86
CA THR A 28 17.99 -22.27 33.83
C THR A 28 17.19 -21.05 33.37
N ALA A 29 15.86 -21.11 33.46
CA ALA A 29 14.91 -20.09 33.01
C ALA A 29 15.29 -18.64 33.40
N ASN A 30 15.88 -18.42 34.58
CA ASN A 30 16.33 -17.10 35.03
C ASN A 30 17.43 -16.47 34.15
N LYS A 31 18.37 -17.27 33.62
CA LYS A 31 19.39 -16.80 32.67
C LYS A 31 18.80 -16.52 31.30
N ALA A 32 17.74 -17.24 30.90
CA ALA A 32 17.05 -17.00 29.64
C ALA A 32 16.28 -15.67 29.68
N ILE A 33 15.61 -15.36 30.79
CA ILE A 33 14.86 -14.10 30.98
C ILE A 33 15.80 -12.88 30.97
N GLN A 34 16.95 -12.95 31.65
CA GLN A 34 17.90 -11.83 31.71
C GLN A 34 18.58 -11.53 30.36
N ASN A 35 18.73 -12.54 29.51
CA ASN A 35 19.36 -12.42 28.19
C ASN A 35 18.34 -12.37 27.05
N PHE A 36 17.04 -12.31 27.35
CA PHE A 36 15.99 -12.27 26.34
C PHE A 36 15.92 -10.87 25.72
N ASP A 37 16.45 -10.77 24.51
CA ASP A 37 16.31 -9.58 23.68
C ASP A 37 14.93 -9.60 22.99
N LEU A 38 13.95 -8.97 23.65
CA LEU A 38 12.60 -8.82 23.10
C LEU A 38 12.62 -8.14 21.72
N SER A 39 13.53 -7.19 21.48
CA SER A 39 13.64 -6.52 20.19
C SER A 39 14.08 -7.50 19.10
N LYS A 40 15.08 -8.35 19.38
CA LYS A 40 15.52 -9.42 18.46
C LYS A 40 14.43 -10.47 18.25
N TYR A 41 13.62 -10.76 19.27
CA TYR A 41 12.52 -11.71 19.15
C TYR A 41 11.36 -11.17 18.31
N LEU A 42 10.99 -9.89 18.49
CA LEU A 42 9.95 -9.24 17.69
C LEU A 42 10.32 -9.11 16.20
N GLN A 43 11.62 -9.08 15.86
CA GLN A 43 12.07 -9.15 14.46
C GLN A 43 11.55 -10.41 13.75
N VAL A 44 11.49 -11.55 14.45
CA VAL A 44 11.00 -12.82 13.89
C VAL A 44 9.49 -12.80 13.70
N PHE A 45 8.73 -12.24 14.66
CA PHE A 45 7.26 -12.19 14.58
C PHE A 45 6.73 -11.21 13.52
N CYS A 46 7.49 -10.16 13.19
CA CYS A 46 7.10 -9.18 12.18
C CYS A 46 7.55 -9.57 10.75
N ALA A 47 8.41 -10.57 10.59
CA ALA A 47 8.97 -10.98 9.31
C ALA A 47 8.18 -12.15 8.72
N ILE A 48 7.14 -11.86 7.92
CA ILE A 48 6.55 -12.87 7.01
C ILE A 48 7.56 -13.23 5.91
N ASP A 49 8.34 -12.24 5.48
CA ASP A 49 9.46 -12.35 4.53
C ASP A 49 10.41 -11.17 4.83
N THR A 50 11.34 -10.90 3.92
CA THR A 50 12.20 -9.71 3.90
C THR A 50 11.37 -8.46 4.11
N TYR A 51 11.72 -7.67 5.12
CA TYR A 51 11.00 -6.47 5.48
C TYR A 51 11.96 -5.34 5.86
N PHE A 52 11.48 -4.12 5.75
CA PHE A 52 12.06 -2.96 6.40
C PHE A 52 10.97 -2.11 7.03
N TYR A 53 11.34 -1.18 7.91
CA TYR A 53 10.39 -0.25 8.49
C TYR A 53 10.90 1.18 8.45
N LEU A 54 9.94 2.09 8.46
CA LEU A 54 10.15 3.53 8.52
C LEU A 54 9.39 4.08 9.72
N VAL A 55 9.97 5.02 10.46
CA VAL A 55 9.19 5.89 11.35
C VAL A 55 9.08 7.25 10.69
N THR A 56 7.86 7.73 10.53
CA THR A 56 7.57 9.00 9.86
C THR A 56 6.90 9.96 10.81
N GLU A 57 7.38 11.20 10.85
CA GLU A 57 6.71 12.32 11.51
C GLU A 57 5.53 12.78 10.68
N VAL A 58 4.34 12.81 11.29
CA VAL A 58 3.07 13.07 10.59
C VAL A 58 2.95 14.52 10.12
N SER A 59 3.43 15.48 10.92
CA SER A 59 3.32 16.91 10.61
C SER A 59 4.19 17.34 9.43
N SER A 60 5.41 16.80 9.34
CA SER A 60 6.40 17.16 8.30
C SER A 60 6.52 16.13 7.19
N PHE A 61 5.92 14.95 7.35
CA PHE A 61 6.08 13.79 6.48
C PHE A 61 7.55 13.35 6.30
N LYS A 62 8.43 13.65 7.27
CA LYS A 62 9.83 13.26 7.25
C LYS A 62 10.03 11.88 7.85
N VAL A 63 10.85 11.06 7.19
CA VAL A 63 11.34 9.80 7.75
C VAL A 63 12.39 10.11 8.81
N ILE A 64 12.13 9.73 10.07
CA ILE A 64 13.05 9.98 11.20
C ILE A 64 13.87 8.76 11.58
N GLU A 65 13.44 7.56 11.16
CA GLU A 65 14.13 6.29 11.44
C GLU A 65 13.86 5.29 10.32
N VAL A 66 14.84 4.45 10.01
CA VAL A 66 14.75 3.40 8.98
C VAL A 66 15.49 2.15 9.46
N GLY A 67 14.80 1.03 9.60
CA GLY A 67 15.45 -0.22 10.03
C GLY A 67 14.95 -1.45 9.27
N GLY A 68 15.45 -2.61 9.66
CA GLY A 68 15.25 -3.86 8.92
C GLY A 68 16.13 -3.95 7.67
N ALA A 69 15.78 -4.86 6.77
CA ALA A 69 16.58 -5.25 5.62
C ALA A 69 16.33 -4.34 4.39
N VAL A 70 16.42 -3.02 4.57
CA VAL A 70 16.07 -2.04 3.53
C VAL A 70 16.94 -2.19 2.27
N GLU A 71 18.25 -2.33 2.45
CA GLU A 71 19.19 -2.52 1.34
C GLU A 71 18.91 -3.82 0.60
N GLN A 72 18.73 -4.93 1.32
CA GLN A 72 18.39 -6.22 0.73
C GLN A 72 17.03 -6.19 0.00
N MET A 73 16.02 -5.51 0.57
CA MET A 73 14.67 -5.54 0.04
C MET A 73 14.52 -4.66 -1.20
N VAL A 74 15.06 -3.44 -1.18
CA VAL A 74 14.80 -2.41 -2.20
C VAL A 74 16.05 -1.80 -2.83
N GLY A 75 17.25 -2.15 -2.36
CA GLY A 75 18.54 -1.71 -2.92
C GLY A 75 18.98 -0.31 -2.52
N TYR A 76 18.21 0.39 -1.68
CA TYR A 76 18.57 1.72 -1.18
C TYR A 76 19.26 1.62 0.18
N GLN A 77 20.26 2.46 0.38
CA GLN A 77 20.92 2.62 1.68
C GLN A 77 20.03 3.37 2.66
N ARG A 78 20.22 3.13 3.95
CA ARG A 78 19.47 3.78 5.04
C ARG A 78 19.51 5.31 4.93
N GLU A 79 20.68 5.86 4.63
CA GLU A 79 20.97 7.28 4.55
C GLU A 79 20.29 7.94 3.34
N GLU A 80 19.97 7.17 2.30
CA GLU A 80 19.23 7.66 1.13
C GLU A 80 17.75 7.95 1.45
N LEU A 81 17.23 7.37 2.54
CA LEU A 81 15.85 7.47 2.98
C LEU A 81 15.67 8.35 4.21
N LEU A 82 16.65 8.36 5.11
CA LEU A 82 16.60 9.09 6.37
C LEU A 82 16.46 10.60 6.13
N TYR A 83 15.60 11.25 6.92
CA TYR A 83 15.25 12.67 6.88
C TYR A 83 14.67 13.16 5.54
N LYS A 84 14.39 12.26 4.59
CA LYS A 84 13.67 12.60 3.37
C LYS A 84 12.18 12.73 3.64
N SER A 85 11.53 13.62 2.90
CA SER A 85 10.08 13.80 2.91
C SER A 85 9.39 12.78 1.99
N TYR A 86 8.08 12.93 1.80
CA TYR A 86 7.29 12.10 0.89
C TYR A 86 7.83 12.04 -0.56
N ALA A 87 8.62 13.02 -1.02
CA ALA A 87 9.25 12.95 -2.35
C ALA A 87 10.07 11.66 -2.55
N LEU A 88 10.51 11.03 -1.46
CA LEU A 88 11.12 9.70 -1.47
C LEU A 88 10.20 8.61 -2.05
N PHE A 89 8.88 8.67 -1.81
CA PHE A 89 7.95 7.67 -2.33
C PHE A 89 7.88 7.66 -3.87
N LEU A 90 8.27 8.75 -4.54
CA LEU A 90 8.43 8.76 -6.01
C LEU A 90 9.55 7.82 -6.48
N LYS A 91 10.50 7.46 -5.61
CA LYS A 91 11.52 6.45 -5.91
C LYS A 91 10.97 5.02 -5.86
N PHE A 92 9.92 4.80 -5.07
CA PHE A 92 9.34 3.48 -4.78
C PHE A 92 8.04 3.20 -5.51
N HIS A 93 7.33 4.23 -5.96
CA HIS A 93 5.95 4.10 -6.41
C HIS A 93 5.68 4.95 -7.63
N THR A 94 4.72 4.48 -8.43
CA THR A 94 4.15 5.31 -9.50
C THR A 94 3.33 6.46 -8.89
N VAL A 95 3.18 7.55 -9.65
CA VAL A 95 2.28 8.66 -9.26
C VAL A 95 0.85 8.17 -8.96
N ARG A 96 0.39 7.15 -9.69
CA ARG A 96 -0.93 6.54 -9.47
C ARG A 96 -1.02 5.91 -8.08
N ASP A 97 -0.02 5.12 -7.67
CA ASP A 97 -0.02 4.44 -6.36
C ASP A 97 0.14 5.44 -5.20
N ILE A 98 0.89 6.51 -5.43
CA ILE A 98 1.00 7.66 -4.53
C ILE A 98 -0.38 8.28 -4.28
N LEU A 99 -1.12 8.58 -5.35
CA LEU A 99 -2.47 9.16 -5.24
C LEU A 99 -3.45 8.21 -4.53
N LYS A 100 -3.37 6.89 -4.78
CA LYS A 100 -4.16 5.89 -4.06
C LYS A 100 -3.84 5.90 -2.56
N SER A 101 -2.56 5.97 -2.22
CA SER A 101 -2.07 6.03 -0.84
C SER A 101 -2.57 7.26 -0.10
N LEU A 102 -2.50 8.43 -0.74
CA LEU A 102 -2.98 9.70 -0.17
C LEU A 102 -4.49 9.66 0.10
N LYS A 103 -5.30 9.20 -0.87
CA LYS A 103 -6.75 9.02 -0.68
C LYS A 103 -7.07 8.09 0.48
N GLY A 104 -6.33 6.98 0.56
CA GLY A 104 -6.45 6.03 1.67
C GLY A 104 -6.10 6.65 3.01
N GLY A 105 -5.03 7.44 3.08
CA GLY A 105 -4.63 8.20 4.26
C GLY A 105 -5.72 9.18 4.72
N THR A 106 -6.33 9.92 3.80
CA THR A 106 -7.45 10.83 4.13
C THR A 106 -8.63 10.07 4.75
N LYS A 107 -9.02 8.94 4.15
CA LYS A 107 -10.11 8.09 4.69
C LYS A 107 -9.74 7.52 6.07
N TYR A 108 -8.49 7.12 6.27
CA TYR A 108 -7.98 6.67 7.57
C TYR A 108 -8.10 7.77 8.64
N TYR A 109 -7.55 8.97 8.40
CA TYR A 109 -7.60 10.05 9.38
C TYR A 109 -9.04 10.49 9.67
N LYS A 110 -9.90 10.54 8.65
CA LYS A 110 -11.33 10.81 8.83
C LYS A 110 -11.97 9.81 9.79
N TYR A 111 -11.71 8.52 9.59
CA TYR A 111 -12.22 7.47 10.48
C TYR A 111 -11.63 7.56 11.89
N LEU A 112 -10.30 7.73 11.99
CA LEU A 112 -9.55 7.81 13.25
C LEU A 112 -10.10 8.91 14.15
N TYR A 113 -10.32 10.11 13.59
CA TYR A 113 -10.79 11.26 14.37
C TYR A 113 -12.27 11.18 14.77
N GLN A 114 -13.07 10.36 14.08
CA GLN A 114 -14.44 10.02 14.51
C GLN A 114 -14.47 9.06 15.71
N GLN A 115 -13.38 8.34 15.98
CA GLN A 115 -13.33 7.43 17.13
C GLN A 115 -12.96 8.16 18.43
N PRO A 116 -13.43 7.65 19.59
CA PRO A 116 -13.02 8.15 20.90
C PRO A 116 -11.49 8.21 21.03
N LYS A 117 -10.96 9.26 21.66
CA LYS A 117 -9.51 9.49 21.85
C LYS A 117 -8.78 8.23 22.36
N LYS A 118 -9.36 7.54 23.36
CA LYS A 118 -8.82 6.31 23.95
C LYS A 118 -8.73 5.11 22.98
N ASN A 119 -9.51 5.10 21.90
CA ASN A 119 -9.54 4.01 20.93
C ASN A 119 -8.48 4.19 19.83
N ARG A 120 -8.08 5.43 19.53
CA ARG A 120 -7.19 5.78 18.41
C ARG A 120 -5.85 5.02 18.37
N PRO A 121 -5.19 4.72 19.50
CA PRO A 121 -3.96 3.91 19.50
C PRO A 121 -4.12 2.50 18.93
N PHE A 122 -5.33 1.96 18.92
CA PHE A 122 -5.61 0.60 18.48
C PHE A 122 -6.06 0.54 17.01
N ILE A 123 -5.96 1.66 16.28
CA ILE A 123 -6.47 1.78 14.91
C ILE A 123 -5.29 1.99 13.95
N LYS A 124 -5.05 0.99 13.11
CA LYS A 124 -3.96 0.97 12.12
C LYS A 124 -4.47 0.83 10.70
N VAL A 125 -3.57 0.99 9.73
CA VAL A 125 -3.84 0.71 8.32
C VAL A 125 -2.98 -0.44 7.81
N ASN A 126 -3.59 -1.30 7.00
CA ASN A 126 -2.89 -2.29 6.21
C ASN A 126 -3.20 -2.02 4.73
N ARG A 127 -2.18 -2.07 3.87
CA ARG A 127 -2.38 -1.97 2.42
C ARG A 127 -1.37 -2.83 1.67
N THR A 128 -1.77 -3.37 0.52
CA THR A 128 -0.87 -4.07 -0.39
C THR A 128 -0.69 -3.22 -1.65
N MET A 129 0.53 -3.09 -2.15
CA MET A 129 0.81 -2.38 -3.39
C MET A 129 2.17 -2.78 -3.95
N ASN A 130 2.40 -2.42 -5.22
CA ASN A 130 3.69 -2.62 -5.84
C ASN A 130 4.68 -1.54 -5.39
N ILE A 131 5.93 -1.96 -5.22
CA ILE A 131 7.10 -1.10 -5.03
C ILE A 131 8.10 -1.33 -6.16
N ILE A 132 8.80 -0.28 -6.54
CA ILE A 132 9.88 -0.26 -7.52
C ILE A 132 11.20 -0.20 -6.75
N CYS A 133 12.04 -1.22 -6.93
CA CYS A 133 13.36 -1.30 -6.32
C CYS A 133 14.36 -0.42 -7.09
N LYS A 134 15.52 -0.12 -6.48
CA LYS A 134 16.57 0.71 -7.09
C LYS A 134 17.06 0.18 -8.44
N ASN A 135 17.05 -1.14 -8.63
CA ASN A 135 17.40 -1.82 -9.88
C ASN A 135 16.26 -1.85 -10.93
N GLY A 136 15.10 -1.23 -10.66
CA GLY A 136 13.92 -1.23 -11.52
C GLY A 136 12.99 -2.43 -11.36
N GLN A 137 13.34 -3.43 -10.55
CA GLN A 137 12.49 -4.59 -10.30
C GLN A 137 11.24 -4.19 -9.50
N THR A 138 10.08 -4.74 -9.88
CA THR A 138 8.84 -4.57 -9.12
C THR A 138 8.69 -5.70 -8.09
N LYS A 139 8.34 -5.35 -6.85
CA LYS A 139 7.92 -6.30 -5.81
C LYS A 139 6.51 -5.96 -5.32
N HIS A 140 5.75 -6.96 -4.89
CA HIS A 140 4.47 -6.73 -4.24
C HIS A 140 4.67 -6.73 -2.72
N ALA A 141 4.27 -5.66 -2.04
CA ALA A 141 4.58 -5.47 -0.63
C ALA A 141 3.32 -5.19 0.22
N LEU A 142 3.31 -5.73 1.43
CA LEU A 142 2.38 -5.38 2.50
C LEU A 142 2.95 -4.20 3.29
N PHE A 143 2.16 -3.17 3.44
CA PHE A 143 2.44 -1.99 4.26
C PHE A 143 1.51 -1.99 5.47
N GLN A 144 2.07 -1.90 6.67
CA GLN A 144 1.34 -1.72 7.91
C GLN A 144 1.71 -0.39 8.53
N GLY A 145 0.79 0.58 8.48
CA GLY A 145 0.96 1.89 9.09
C GLY A 145 0.31 1.91 10.47
N ILE A 146 1.14 2.01 11.51
CA ILE A 146 0.75 1.92 12.91
C ILE A 146 1.13 3.25 13.58
N PRO A 147 0.16 4.01 14.12
CA PRO A 147 0.50 5.17 14.92
C PRO A 147 1.15 4.71 16.23
N ILE A 148 2.34 5.24 16.55
CA ILE A 148 3.15 4.80 17.71
C ILE A 148 3.32 5.88 18.78
N LEU A 149 3.04 7.14 18.43
CA LEU A 149 3.10 8.28 19.35
C LEU A 149 1.97 9.25 19.04
N PHE A 150 1.41 9.87 20.08
CA PHE A 150 0.29 10.79 20.00
C PHE A 150 0.55 12.03 20.85
N ASP A 151 -0.07 13.16 20.48
CA ASP A 151 -0.13 14.36 21.31
C ASP A 151 -1.25 14.27 22.37
N ASP A 152 -1.39 15.33 23.18
CA ASP A 152 -2.42 15.44 24.23
C ASP A 152 -3.87 15.41 23.68
N GLU A 153 -4.05 15.70 22.39
CA GLU A 153 -5.33 15.60 21.71
C GLU A 153 -5.58 14.22 21.07
N MET A 154 -4.67 13.26 21.28
CA MET A 154 -4.64 11.96 20.63
C MET A 154 -4.62 12.07 19.10
N LYS A 155 -3.86 13.03 18.56
CA LYS A 155 -3.47 13.09 17.15
C LYS A 155 -2.13 12.37 16.98
N PRO A 156 -1.97 11.51 15.96
CA PRO A 156 -0.71 10.82 15.73
C PRO A 156 0.44 11.81 15.45
N ILE A 157 1.55 11.66 16.17
CA ILE A 157 2.83 12.35 15.93
C ILE A 157 3.73 11.49 15.05
N TYR A 158 3.87 10.20 15.39
CA TYR A 158 4.71 9.25 14.66
C TYR A 158 3.91 8.05 14.17
N ILE A 159 4.22 7.63 12.95
CA ILE A 159 3.70 6.39 12.35
C ILE A 159 4.87 5.46 12.04
N LEU A 160 4.84 4.26 12.60
CA LEU A 160 5.66 3.14 12.17
C LEU A 160 5.02 2.52 10.93
N THR A 161 5.74 2.51 9.83
CA THR A 161 5.35 1.80 8.61
C THR A 161 6.24 0.59 8.45
N ILE A 162 5.69 -0.62 8.61
CA ILE A 162 6.38 -1.87 8.29
C ILE A 162 6.04 -2.24 6.84
N ILE A 163 7.07 -2.54 6.05
CA ILE A 163 6.98 -2.85 4.63
C ILE A 163 7.60 -4.23 4.42
N THR A 164 6.77 -5.21 4.06
CA THR A 164 7.16 -6.61 3.92
C THR A 164 6.97 -7.06 2.49
N ASP A 165 7.97 -7.70 1.90
CA ASP A 165 7.86 -8.36 0.60
C ASP A 165 6.86 -9.52 0.73
N ILE A 166 5.83 -9.54 -0.09
CA ILE A 166 4.84 -10.63 -0.13
C ILE A 166 4.76 -11.24 -1.51
N SER A 167 5.76 -11.00 -2.36
CA SER A 167 5.82 -11.53 -3.73
C SER A 167 5.87 -13.06 -3.74
N SER A 168 6.50 -13.66 -2.72
CA SER A 168 6.63 -15.11 -2.54
C SER A 168 5.30 -15.83 -2.25
N LEU A 169 4.28 -15.10 -1.80
CA LEU A 169 2.96 -15.68 -1.45
C LEU A 169 2.10 -16.05 -2.67
N GLN A 170 2.63 -15.92 -3.90
CA GLN A 170 1.95 -16.26 -5.17
C GLN A 170 0.56 -15.63 -5.33
N LEU A 171 0.34 -14.47 -4.71
CA LEU A 171 -0.91 -13.72 -4.81
C LEU A 171 -0.98 -13.00 -6.16
N ILE A 172 -2.19 -12.85 -6.71
CA ILE A 172 -2.42 -11.87 -7.79
C ILE A 172 -2.15 -10.48 -7.20
N PRO A 173 -1.13 -9.74 -7.68
CA PRO A 173 -0.79 -8.44 -7.12
C PRO A 173 -1.95 -7.47 -7.26
N THR A 174 -2.59 -7.15 -6.14
CA THR A 174 -3.76 -6.27 -6.11
C THR A 174 -3.56 -5.19 -5.08
N TYR A 175 -3.95 -3.96 -5.44
CA TYR A 175 -4.02 -2.90 -4.45
C TYR A 175 -5.16 -3.19 -3.49
N THR A 176 -4.84 -3.35 -2.22
CA THR A 176 -5.84 -3.43 -1.15
C THR A 176 -5.51 -2.40 -0.09
N HIS A 177 -6.52 -1.89 0.60
CA HIS A 177 -6.34 -0.97 1.71
C HIS A 177 -7.46 -1.21 2.73
N TYR A 178 -7.08 -1.46 3.97
CA TYR A 178 -7.97 -1.67 5.09
C TYR A 178 -7.57 -0.81 6.27
N ILE A 179 -8.56 -0.23 6.93
CA ILE A 179 -8.43 0.24 8.31
C ILE A 179 -8.73 -0.96 9.21
N ILE A 180 -7.85 -1.20 10.17
CA ILE A 180 -8.01 -2.22 11.21
C ILE A 180 -8.23 -1.48 12.53
N ASP A 181 -9.45 -1.50 13.03
CA ASP A 181 -9.80 -0.98 14.35
C ASP A 181 -9.86 -2.15 15.33
N ALA A 182 -8.81 -2.27 16.15
CA ALA A 182 -8.67 -3.27 17.19
C ALA A 182 -8.95 -2.70 18.60
N SER A 183 -9.66 -1.58 18.70
CA SER A 183 -10.03 -0.98 20.01
C SER A 183 -10.96 -1.85 20.85
N ASN A 184 -11.57 -2.87 20.24
CA ASN A 184 -12.29 -3.94 20.91
C ASN A 184 -11.70 -5.30 20.49
N GLU A 185 -10.97 -5.94 21.41
CA GLU A 185 -10.33 -7.25 21.17
C GLU A 185 -11.33 -8.36 20.82
N LYS A 186 -12.59 -8.26 21.29
CA LYS A 186 -13.65 -9.22 20.95
C LYS A 186 -14.22 -9.00 19.55
N GLN A 187 -14.02 -7.82 18.97
CA GLN A 187 -14.59 -7.45 17.68
C GLN A 187 -13.66 -6.49 16.93
N ILE A 188 -12.64 -7.05 16.29
CA ILE A 188 -11.75 -6.31 15.40
C ILE A 188 -12.52 -5.92 14.14
N LYS A 189 -12.65 -4.62 13.86
CA LYS A 189 -13.31 -4.13 12.64
C LYS A 189 -12.26 -4.02 11.54
N LYS A 190 -12.56 -4.64 10.39
CA LYS A 190 -11.79 -4.52 9.16
C LYS A 190 -12.61 -3.72 8.15
N ILE A 191 -12.23 -2.47 7.93
CA ILE A 191 -12.97 -1.54 7.07
C ILE A 191 -12.22 -1.39 5.76
N PRO A 192 -12.77 -1.89 4.63
CA PRO A 192 -12.15 -1.71 3.33
C PRO A 192 -12.18 -0.23 2.94
N ILE A 193 -11.02 0.30 2.58
CA ILE A 193 -10.92 1.54 1.83
C ILE A 193 -11.02 1.15 0.36
N HIS A 194 -12.26 1.10 -0.13
CA HIS A 194 -12.49 0.94 -1.55
C HIS A 194 -11.90 2.13 -2.31
N GLU A 195 -11.28 1.82 -3.45
CA GLU A 195 -11.16 2.76 -4.54
C GLU A 195 -12.58 3.27 -4.81
N GLU A 196 -12.88 4.51 -4.43
CA GLU A 196 -13.75 5.27 -5.30
C GLU A 196 -12.95 5.35 -6.59
N GLU A 197 -13.45 4.63 -7.61
CA GLU A 197 -12.86 4.54 -8.94
C GLU A 197 -12.21 5.88 -9.24
N LEU A 198 -10.89 5.87 -9.50
CA LEU A 198 -10.16 7.03 -10.01
C LEU A 198 -10.75 7.39 -11.37
N GLN A 199 -11.95 7.97 -11.36
CA GLN A 199 -12.94 7.92 -12.42
C GLN A 199 -13.28 6.46 -12.82
N LYS A 200 -14.55 6.18 -13.14
CA LYS A 200 -14.97 4.94 -13.83
C LYS A 200 -13.84 4.42 -14.69
N ASP A 201 -13.54 3.14 -14.61
CA ASP A 201 -12.70 2.45 -15.59
C ASP A 201 -13.27 2.77 -16.99
N ARG A 202 -12.79 3.86 -17.58
CA ARG A 202 -13.31 4.41 -18.84
C ARG A 202 -12.92 3.48 -19.98
N SER A 203 -12.06 2.48 -19.74
CA SER A 203 -11.85 1.39 -20.68
C SER A 203 -13.14 0.60 -20.92
N LYS A 204 -14.07 0.54 -19.95
CA LYS A 204 -15.41 -0.05 -20.11
C LYS A 204 -16.41 0.86 -20.82
N ILE A 205 -16.10 2.15 -20.96
CA ILE A 205 -16.96 3.10 -21.67
C ILE A 205 -16.88 2.87 -23.19
N ILE A 206 -15.73 2.41 -23.68
CA ILE A 206 -15.54 2.03 -25.07
C ILE A 206 -15.84 0.53 -25.27
N SER A 207 -16.61 0.22 -26.30
CA SER A 207 -16.95 -1.14 -26.69
C SER A 207 -15.75 -1.92 -27.24
N LYS A 208 -15.86 -3.25 -27.32
CA LYS A 208 -14.82 -4.11 -27.94
C LYS A 208 -14.45 -3.67 -29.36
N SER A 209 -15.45 -3.27 -30.15
CA SER A 209 -15.23 -2.79 -31.53
C SER A 209 -14.53 -1.44 -31.56
N GLU A 210 -14.90 -0.52 -30.65
CA GLU A 210 -14.21 0.78 -30.50
C GLU A 210 -12.75 0.60 -30.03
N ARG A 211 -12.48 -0.37 -29.17
CA ARG A 211 -11.12 -0.70 -28.72
C ARG A 211 -10.20 -1.11 -29.89
N ARG A 212 -10.69 -1.99 -30.78
CA ARG A 212 -9.97 -2.39 -32.00
C ARG A 212 -9.63 -1.19 -32.89
N VAL A 213 -10.56 -0.24 -33.02
CA VAL A 213 -10.33 1.01 -33.77
C VAL A 213 -9.28 1.87 -33.07
N LEU A 214 -9.35 2.01 -31.74
CA LEU A 214 -8.42 2.80 -30.94
C LEU A 214 -6.99 2.24 -30.96
N GLU A 215 -6.82 0.92 -30.94
CA GLU A 215 -5.52 0.25 -31.10
C GLU A 215 -4.82 0.65 -32.40
N LEU A 216 -5.56 0.64 -33.51
CA LEU A 216 -5.03 1.05 -34.81
C LEU A 216 -4.80 2.57 -34.90
N MET A 217 -5.59 3.37 -34.17
CA MET A 217 -5.32 4.82 -34.05
C MET A 217 -4.01 5.10 -33.33
N ILE A 218 -3.68 4.35 -32.28
CA ILE A 218 -2.41 4.45 -31.55
C ILE A 218 -1.23 4.09 -32.46
N GLN A 219 -1.41 3.12 -33.35
CA GLN A 219 -0.43 2.77 -34.39
C GLN A 219 -0.31 3.82 -35.51
N GLY A 220 -1.01 4.95 -35.42
CA GLY A 220 -0.94 6.03 -36.41
C GLY A 220 -1.76 5.78 -37.68
N CYS A 221 -2.66 4.80 -37.70
CA CYS A 221 -3.45 4.51 -38.90
C CYS A 221 -4.54 5.58 -39.16
N THR A 222 -4.70 5.95 -40.42
CA THR A 222 -5.80 6.81 -40.90
C THR A 222 -7.14 6.08 -40.91
N SER A 223 -8.27 6.80 -40.96
CA SER A 223 -9.60 6.17 -41.03
C SER A 223 -9.75 5.22 -42.22
N LYS A 224 -9.13 5.54 -43.36
CA LYS A 224 -9.11 4.70 -44.56
C LYS A 224 -8.34 3.39 -44.33
N GLN A 225 -7.13 3.48 -43.76
CA GLN A 225 -6.32 2.28 -43.44
C GLN A 225 -6.99 1.39 -42.39
N ILE A 226 -7.66 1.98 -41.39
CA ILE A 226 -8.40 1.22 -40.39
C ILE A 226 -9.60 0.51 -41.02
N ALA A 227 -10.32 1.19 -41.92
CA ALA A 227 -11.45 0.63 -42.65
C ALA A 227 -11.03 -0.60 -43.47
N GLU A 228 -9.92 -0.50 -44.20
CA GLU A 228 -9.34 -1.62 -44.95
C GLU A 228 -8.96 -2.80 -44.04
N ARG A 229 -8.27 -2.54 -42.91
CA ARG A 229 -7.84 -3.60 -41.98
C ARG A 229 -8.98 -4.30 -41.26
N LEU A 230 -10.06 -3.58 -40.97
CA LEU A 230 -11.21 -4.12 -40.24
C LEU A 230 -12.35 -4.58 -41.17
N PHE A 231 -12.17 -4.50 -42.50
CA PHE A 231 -13.20 -4.79 -43.51
C PHE A 231 -14.50 -4.00 -43.28
N LEU A 232 -14.37 -2.70 -42.99
CA LEU A 232 -15.48 -1.78 -42.73
C LEU A 232 -15.41 -0.56 -43.66
N SER A 233 -16.49 0.22 -43.74
CA SER A 233 -16.46 1.49 -44.47
C SER A 233 -15.69 2.58 -43.70
N GLU A 234 -15.04 3.51 -44.41
CA GLU A 234 -14.39 4.68 -43.78
C GLU A 234 -15.40 5.50 -42.94
N HIS A 235 -16.65 5.58 -43.40
CA HIS A 235 -17.73 6.24 -42.67
C HIS A 235 -18.01 5.56 -41.31
N THR A 236 -18.04 4.23 -41.26
CA THR A 236 -18.20 3.45 -40.02
C THR A 236 -17.05 3.75 -39.05
N ILE A 237 -15.82 3.84 -39.52
CA ILE A 237 -14.66 4.18 -38.67
C ILE A 237 -14.76 5.61 -38.13
N LYS A 238 -15.19 6.58 -38.97
CA LYS A 238 -15.44 7.96 -38.52
C LYS A 238 -16.50 8.01 -37.42
N ASN A 239 -17.56 7.19 -37.54
CA ASN A 239 -18.60 7.09 -36.51
C ASN A 239 -18.07 6.48 -35.20
N HIS A 240 -17.25 5.43 -35.26
CA HIS A 240 -16.58 4.89 -34.06
C HIS A 240 -15.70 5.95 -33.38
N ARG A 241 -14.89 6.71 -34.14
CA ARG A 241 -14.07 7.80 -33.60
C ARG A 241 -14.93 8.87 -32.92
N LYS A 242 -16.01 9.31 -33.57
CA LYS A 242 -16.94 10.30 -33.00
C LYS A 242 -17.60 9.80 -31.72
N SER A 243 -18.08 8.56 -31.71
CA SER A 243 -18.67 7.91 -30.54
C SER A 243 -17.68 7.85 -29.37
N MET A 244 -16.44 7.42 -29.62
CA MET A 244 -15.40 7.41 -28.59
C MET A 244 -15.13 8.80 -28.02
N LEU A 245 -15.01 9.83 -28.85
CA LEU A 245 -14.80 11.21 -28.38
C LEU A 245 -15.94 11.69 -27.49
N GLN A 246 -17.19 11.45 -27.88
CA GLN A 246 -18.36 11.81 -27.08
C GLN A 246 -18.38 11.05 -25.74
N LYS A 247 -18.21 9.73 -25.78
CA LYS A 247 -18.21 8.86 -24.60
C LYS A 247 -17.09 9.19 -23.61
N THR A 248 -15.94 9.65 -24.12
CA THR A 248 -14.76 9.98 -23.31
C THR A 248 -14.63 11.46 -22.99
N ASN A 249 -15.53 12.31 -23.52
CA ASN A 249 -15.49 13.76 -23.41
C ASN A 249 -14.14 14.37 -23.89
N CYS A 250 -13.50 13.75 -24.88
CA CYS A 250 -12.29 14.27 -25.52
C CYS A 250 -12.64 15.19 -26.68
N LYS A 251 -11.87 16.26 -26.86
CA LYS A 251 -12.10 17.25 -27.92
C LYS A 251 -11.59 16.78 -29.28
N ASN A 252 -10.57 15.93 -29.31
CA ASN A 252 -9.98 15.42 -30.54
C ASN A 252 -9.30 14.05 -30.36
N SER A 253 -8.90 13.44 -31.48
CA SER A 253 -8.30 12.09 -31.51
C SER A 253 -6.96 12.03 -30.78
N THR A 254 -6.18 13.11 -30.77
CA THR A 254 -4.89 13.17 -30.06
C THR A 254 -5.10 13.11 -28.55
N GLU A 255 -6.08 13.84 -28.04
CA GLU A 255 -6.47 13.80 -26.63
C GLU A 255 -6.98 12.41 -26.23
N LEU A 256 -7.80 11.77 -27.08
CA LEU A 256 -8.28 10.41 -26.88
C LEU A 256 -7.13 9.39 -26.81
N VAL A 257 -6.17 9.47 -27.74
CA VAL A 257 -4.99 8.59 -27.76
C VAL A 257 -4.13 8.80 -26.51
N LYS A 258 -3.85 10.06 -26.13
CA LYS A 258 -3.12 10.39 -24.90
C LYS A 258 -3.83 9.84 -23.66
N LEU A 259 -5.15 10.00 -23.59
CA LEU A 259 -5.97 9.50 -22.49
C LEU A 259 -5.89 7.97 -22.39
N ALA A 260 -5.98 7.26 -23.51
CA ALA A 260 -5.90 5.80 -23.57
C ALA A 260 -4.55 5.26 -23.09
N LEU A 261 -3.44 5.87 -23.54
CA LEU A 261 -2.08 5.49 -23.14
C LEU A 261 -1.81 5.79 -21.66
N THR A 262 -2.17 7.00 -21.19
CA THR A 262 -1.94 7.42 -19.80
C THR A 262 -2.70 6.57 -18.79
N ASN A 263 -3.86 6.04 -19.20
CA ASN A 263 -4.71 5.22 -18.34
C ASN A 263 -4.52 3.72 -18.53
N HIS A 264 -3.64 3.27 -19.44
CA HIS A 264 -3.43 1.86 -19.78
C HIS A 264 -4.70 1.14 -20.26
N TRP A 265 -5.47 1.78 -21.15
CA TRP A 265 -6.64 1.13 -21.76
C TRP A 265 -6.25 0.08 -22.80
N ILE A 266 -5.05 0.17 -23.35
CA ILE A 266 -4.43 -0.70 -24.35
C ILE A 266 -2.99 -0.92 -23.90
#